data_AF-B9JZF2-F1
#
_entry.id   AF-B9JZF2-F1
#
_cell.length_a   1.000
_cell.length_b   1.000
_cell.length_c   1.000
_cell.angle_alpha   90.00
_cell.angle_beta   90.00
_cell.angle_gamma   90.00
#
_symmetry.space_group_name_H-M   'P 1'
#
loop_
_entity.id
_entity.type
_entity.pdbx_description
1 polymer ?
#
loop_
_entity_poly.entity_id
_entity_poly.type
_entity_poly.pdbx_seq_one_letter_code
_entity_poly.pdbx_strand_id
1 'polypeptide(L)'
;MSATNAGFIRSSLFVLGLGCLLLVSLIGSTLWLTGKTRVTFGTVVEERVIRRASADLMQTLTDAETGQRGYLITRDVAFLTPYSQAIGDVTTEMDSLVHLLEPRPEHAPDVEKLRELVKAKLEELARTVELTRSGDIRQAYELVRAGYGKQLMDQIRTVLDEVRDESDNRIDQGIASQLLAIGWLQVFTIGGAVAIVIVIGGAILIIIQHVRDLLKARQEVEVLNAGLEERVQERTEDLMQANQEIQRFAYIITHDLRAPLVNIMGFTAELDSALQILKTYVLADGQPLTPQQIEDARLAASEDLPEAISFIRSSTRKMDGLINAILKISRDGRRQLKPEELDLKPLIETTAASVHHQISESGGHTEISTDVASIISDRLSLEQILGNLFDNAIKYKSPDRPVVLSIRAVSDGRHFIRLEIEDNGRGIAEQDHERIFELFRRSGQQNQVGEGIGLAHVRSLTRNLGGEITVRSKIGVGSTFILRLPRDLSKLVGT
;
A
#
# COMPACT_ATOMS: atom_id res chain seq x y z
N MET A 1 -6.66 -1.71 13.41
CA MET A 1 -6.96 -0.47 12.65
C MET A 1 -5.67 0.33 12.58
N SER A 2 -5.17 0.64 11.38
CA SER A 2 -3.95 1.44 11.21
C SER A 2 -4.13 2.85 11.80
N ALA A 3 -3.02 3.49 12.22
CA ALA A 3 -3.02 4.86 12.72
C ALA A 3 -3.68 5.87 11.76
N THR A 4 -3.66 5.59 10.46
CA THR A 4 -4.34 6.35 9.40
C THR A 4 -5.87 6.32 9.50
N ASN A 5 -6.47 5.17 9.84
CA ASN A 5 -7.92 5.07 10.00
C ASN A 5 -8.42 5.80 11.25
N ALA A 6 -7.64 5.75 12.35
CA ALA A 6 -7.96 6.50 13.56
C ALA A 6 -7.88 8.02 13.34
N GLY A 7 -6.88 8.48 12.58
CA GLY A 7 -6.73 9.89 12.20
C GLY A 7 -7.88 10.40 11.32
N PHE A 8 -8.26 9.63 10.29
CA PHE A 8 -9.38 9.97 9.40
C PHE A 8 -10.72 10.06 10.14
N ILE A 9 -11.04 9.07 10.98
CA ILE A 9 -12.28 9.05 11.77
C ILE A 9 -12.33 10.26 12.71
N ARG A 10 -11.22 10.55 13.40
CA ARG A 10 -11.15 11.67 14.35
C ARG A 10 -11.27 13.03 13.66
N SER A 11 -10.64 13.20 12.50
CA SER A 11 -10.77 14.41 11.68
C SER A 11 -12.19 14.58 11.13
N SER A 12 -12.79 13.50 10.62
CA SER A 12 -14.16 13.54 10.08
C SER A 12 -15.20 13.83 11.17
N LEU A 13 -15.08 13.21 12.35
CA LEU A 13 -15.94 13.50 13.51
C LEU A 13 -15.77 14.94 13.99
N PHE A 14 -14.54 15.47 13.98
CA PHE A 14 -14.29 16.86 14.35
C PHE A 14 -14.98 17.83 13.38
N VAL A 15 -14.84 17.62 12.07
CA VAL A 15 -15.47 18.47 11.04
C VAL A 15 -17.00 18.38 11.11
N LEU A 16 -17.55 17.17 11.29
CA LEU A 16 -18.99 16.96 11.48
C LEU A 16 -19.51 17.66 12.74
N GLY A 17 -18.80 17.52 13.86
CA GLY A 17 -19.14 18.16 15.13
C GLY A 17 -19.11 19.68 15.03
N LEU A 18 -18.08 20.23 14.37
CA LEU A 18 -17.96 21.66 14.11
C LEU A 18 -19.11 22.18 13.24
N GLY A 19 -19.45 21.47 12.15
CA GLY A 19 -20.58 21.81 11.29
C GLY A 19 -21.92 21.79 12.03
N CYS A 20 -22.13 20.80 12.90
CA CYS A 20 -23.34 20.70 13.71
C CYS A 20 -23.45 21.84 14.73
N LEU A 21 -22.36 22.17 15.42
CA LEU A 21 -22.30 23.32 16.35
C LEU A 21 -22.58 24.65 15.64
N LEU A 22 -22.01 24.85 14.45
CA LEU A 22 -22.27 26.04 13.63
C LEU A 22 -23.74 26.14 13.22
N LEU A 23 -24.36 25.03 12.80
CA LEU A 23 -25.77 24.99 12.45
C LEU A 23 -26.66 25.33 13.65
N VAL A 24 -26.41 24.74 14.81
CA VAL A 24 -27.18 25.02 16.03
C VAL A 24 -27.03 26.48 16.45
N SER A 25 -25.81 27.03 16.40
CA SER A 25 -25.55 28.43 16.72
C SER A 25 -26.24 29.39 15.73
N LEU A 26 -26.20 29.08 14.44
CA LEU A 26 -26.86 29.84 13.39
C LEU A 26 -28.39 29.86 13.58
N ILE A 27 -28.99 28.68 13.78
CA ILE A 27 -30.43 28.54 13.98
C ILE A 27 -30.86 29.26 15.27
N GLY A 28 -30.15 29.04 16.37
CA GLY A 28 -30.45 29.69 17.65
C GLY A 28 -30.38 31.21 17.57
N SER A 29 -29.33 31.74 16.94
CA SER A 29 -29.16 33.19 16.75
C SER A 29 -30.27 33.77 15.87
N THR A 30 -30.63 33.07 14.79
CA THR A 30 -31.71 33.49 13.87
C THR A 30 -33.06 33.53 14.58
N LEU A 31 -33.40 32.50 15.35
CA LEU A 31 -34.64 32.44 16.13
C LEU A 31 -34.71 33.55 17.18
N TRP A 32 -33.61 33.79 17.90
CA TRP A 32 -33.52 34.84 18.91
C TRP A 32 -33.67 36.25 18.29
N LEU A 33 -32.96 36.54 17.20
CA LEU A 33 -33.06 37.83 16.49
C LEU A 33 -34.47 38.07 15.93
N THR A 34 -35.09 37.03 15.37
CA THR A 34 -36.45 37.10 14.83
C THR A 34 -37.46 37.36 15.95
N GLY A 35 -37.30 36.70 17.10
CA GLY A 35 -38.10 36.94 18.30
C GLY A 35 -37.98 38.38 18.79
N LYS A 36 -36.75 38.88 18.91
CA LYS A 36 -36.47 40.28 19.30
C LYS A 36 -37.11 41.28 18.34
N THR A 37 -36.97 41.04 17.03
CA THR A 37 -37.54 41.90 15.98
C THR A 37 -39.08 41.97 16.07
N ARG A 38 -39.73 40.84 16.38
CA ARG A 38 -41.19 40.78 16.56
C ARG A 38 -41.67 41.63 17.74
N VAL A 39 -40.97 41.57 18.86
CA VAL A 39 -41.31 42.36 20.07
C VAL A 39 -41.13 43.86 19.79
N THR A 40 -39.98 44.26 19.25
CA THR A 40 -39.71 45.66 18.90
C THR A 40 -40.73 46.21 17.90
N PHE A 41 -41.13 45.41 16.91
CA PHE A 41 -42.16 45.80 15.95
C PHE A 41 -43.51 46.08 16.63
N GLY A 42 -43.92 45.22 17.57
CA GLY A 42 -45.15 45.41 18.34
C GLY A 42 -45.15 46.74 19.10
N THR A 43 -44.06 47.05 19.79
CA THR A 43 -43.91 48.33 20.50
C THR A 43 -44.00 49.53 19.56
N VAL A 44 -43.35 49.50 18.39
CA VAL A 44 -43.43 50.61 17.41
C VAL A 44 -44.85 50.81 16.89
N VAL A 45 -45.62 49.73 16.70
CA VAL A 45 -47.02 49.81 16.28
C VAL A 45 -47.88 50.46 17.36
N GLU A 46 -47.71 50.07 18.63
CA GLU A 46 -48.42 50.67 19.76
C GLU A 46 -48.13 52.17 19.90
N GLU A 47 -46.86 52.58 19.85
CA GLU A 47 -46.47 53.99 19.94
C GLU A 47 -47.04 54.83 18.78
N ARG A 48 -47.14 54.26 17.57
CA ARG A 48 -47.82 54.93 16.44
C ARG A 48 -49.31 55.15 16.68
N VAL A 49 -49.98 54.24 17.39
CA VAL A 49 -51.40 54.37 17.73
C VAL A 49 -51.60 55.49 18.75
N ILE A 50 -50.75 55.56 19.78
CA ILE A 50 -50.76 56.65 20.79
C ILE A 50 -50.53 58.01 20.13
N ARG A 51 -49.51 58.10 19.27
CA ARG A 51 -49.20 59.31 18.51
C ARG A 51 -50.38 59.80 17.67
N ARG A 52 -51.09 58.87 17.00
CA ARG A 52 -52.27 59.19 16.20
C ARG A 52 -53.42 59.67 17.09
N ALA A 53 -53.76 58.92 18.14
CA ALA A 53 -54.84 59.27 19.06
C ALA A 53 -54.64 60.64 19.71
N SER A 54 -53.39 61.00 20.04
CA SER A 54 -53.03 62.32 20.57
C SER A 54 -53.24 63.44 19.55
N ALA A 55 -52.89 63.20 18.28
CA ALA A 55 -53.08 64.17 17.20
C ALA A 55 -54.56 64.35 16.83
N ASP A 56 -55.33 63.25 16.79
CA ASP A 56 -56.76 63.27 16.52
C ASP A 56 -57.50 64.06 17.61
N LEU A 57 -57.21 63.80 18.90
CA LEU A 57 -57.81 64.54 20.01
C LEU A 57 -57.54 66.05 19.95
N MET A 58 -56.32 66.45 19.61
CA MET A 58 -55.97 67.87 19.43
C MET A 58 -56.72 68.50 18.25
N GLN A 59 -56.84 67.78 17.14
CA GLN A 59 -57.57 68.23 15.95
C GLN A 59 -59.05 68.44 16.29
N THR A 60 -59.68 67.46 16.92
CA THR A 60 -61.10 67.51 17.29
C THR A 60 -61.40 68.63 18.29
N LEU A 61 -60.52 68.86 19.27
CA LEU A 61 -60.63 70.01 20.19
C LEU A 61 -60.50 71.36 19.46
N THR A 62 -59.62 71.43 18.47
CA THR A 62 -59.45 72.63 17.63
C THR A 62 -60.68 72.88 16.76
N ASP A 63 -61.30 71.84 16.22
CA ASP A 63 -62.53 71.92 15.44
C ASP A 63 -63.71 72.34 16.31
N ALA A 64 -63.81 71.84 17.54
CA ALA A 64 -64.79 72.30 18.52
C ALA A 64 -64.62 73.79 18.85
N GLU A 65 -63.39 74.24 19.12
CA GLU A 65 -63.10 75.66 19.37
C GLU A 65 -63.42 76.53 18.14
N THR A 66 -63.11 76.04 16.93
CA THR A 66 -63.37 76.77 15.68
C THR A 66 -64.88 76.90 15.43
N GLY A 67 -65.65 75.84 15.62
CA GLY A 67 -67.12 75.87 15.51
C GLY A 67 -67.76 76.82 16.54
N GLN A 68 -67.26 76.78 17.79
CA GLN A 68 -67.71 77.68 18.85
C GLN A 68 -67.43 79.15 18.50
N ARG A 69 -66.22 79.48 18.04
CA ARG A 69 -65.86 80.86 17.63
C ARG A 69 -66.65 81.31 16.41
N GLY A 70 -66.86 80.43 15.43
CA GLY A 70 -67.67 80.69 14.24
C GLY A 70 -69.10 81.07 14.63
N TYR A 71 -69.72 80.33 15.54
CA TYR A 71 -71.05 80.63 16.07
C TYR A 71 -71.07 81.95 16.87
N LEU A 72 -70.08 82.20 17.72
CA LEU A 72 -69.99 83.44 18.52
C LEU A 72 -69.89 84.70 17.64
N ILE A 73 -69.18 84.62 16.51
CA ILE A 73 -68.96 85.74 15.60
C ILE A 73 -70.17 85.95 14.68
N THR A 74 -70.67 84.88 14.07
CA THR A 74 -71.66 84.95 12.98
C THR A 74 -73.10 84.78 13.46
N ARG A 75 -73.30 84.11 14.60
CA ARG A 75 -74.58 83.60 15.12
C ARG A 75 -75.29 82.62 14.19
N ASP A 76 -74.61 82.12 13.17
CA ASP A 76 -75.16 81.11 12.27
C ASP A 76 -75.07 79.73 12.93
N VAL A 77 -76.24 79.13 13.16
CA VAL A 77 -76.39 77.82 13.79
C VAL A 77 -75.69 76.72 12.98
N ALA A 78 -75.40 76.94 11.69
CA ALA A 78 -74.61 76.01 10.87
C ALA A 78 -73.22 75.73 11.47
N PHE A 79 -72.62 76.68 12.19
CA PHE A 79 -71.33 76.47 12.88
C PHE A 79 -71.43 75.58 14.13
N LEU A 80 -72.66 75.32 14.64
CA LEU A 80 -72.86 74.41 15.77
C LEU A 80 -72.89 72.94 15.36
N THR A 81 -73.10 72.62 14.09
CA THR A 81 -73.04 71.23 13.59
C THR A 81 -71.65 70.60 13.80
N PRO A 82 -70.55 71.16 13.27
CA PRO A 82 -69.20 70.61 13.49
C PRO A 82 -68.80 70.66 14.97
N TYR A 83 -69.24 71.68 15.73
CA TYR A 83 -69.05 71.74 17.18
C TYR A 83 -69.69 70.54 17.89
N SER A 84 -70.97 70.27 17.64
CA SER A 84 -71.70 69.18 18.32
C SER A 84 -71.13 67.79 18.02
N GLN A 85 -70.62 67.59 16.80
CA GLN A 85 -69.91 66.36 16.42
C GLN A 85 -68.58 66.25 17.19
N ALA A 86 -67.77 67.30 17.14
CA ALA A 86 -66.47 67.34 17.80
C ALA A 86 -66.57 67.08 19.33
N ILE A 87 -67.58 67.61 20.02
CA ILE A 87 -67.74 67.35 21.48
C ILE A 87 -67.99 65.87 21.78
N GLY A 88 -68.76 65.17 20.93
CA GLY A 88 -68.99 63.73 21.06
C GLY A 88 -67.72 62.91 20.79
N ASP A 89 -66.99 63.30 19.75
CA ASP A 89 -65.75 62.62 19.34
C ASP A 89 -64.62 62.83 20.37
N VAL A 90 -64.46 64.04 20.93
CA VAL A 90 -63.45 64.34 21.97
C VAL A 90 -63.59 63.41 23.18
N THR A 91 -64.81 63.11 23.60
CA THR A 91 -65.03 62.22 24.75
C THR A 91 -64.56 60.79 24.44
N THR A 92 -64.89 60.31 23.23
CA THR A 92 -64.51 58.97 22.76
C THR A 92 -63.00 58.85 22.53
N GLU A 93 -62.38 59.87 21.92
CA GLU A 93 -60.94 59.93 21.65
C GLU A 93 -60.14 60.05 22.94
N MET A 94 -60.62 60.83 23.92
CA MET A 94 -60.01 60.91 25.25
C MET A 94 -59.99 59.55 25.94
N ASP A 95 -61.12 58.85 26.03
CA ASP A 95 -61.18 57.55 26.71
C ASP A 95 -60.32 56.51 25.98
N SER A 96 -60.26 56.57 24.65
CA SER A 96 -59.36 55.73 23.84
C SER A 96 -57.89 56.01 24.14
N LEU A 97 -57.49 57.29 24.21
CA LEU A 97 -56.12 57.68 24.53
C LEU A 97 -55.74 57.28 25.97
N VAL A 98 -56.64 57.47 26.93
CA VAL A 98 -56.43 57.03 28.32
C VAL A 98 -56.21 55.52 28.39
N HIS A 99 -57.05 54.72 27.73
CA HIS A 99 -56.89 53.26 27.74
C HIS A 99 -55.55 52.82 27.10
N LEU A 100 -55.01 53.56 26.13
CA LEU A 100 -53.71 53.26 25.52
C LEU A 100 -52.53 53.62 26.45
N LEU A 101 -52.70 54.62 27.32
CA LEU A 101 -51.69 55.10 28.26
C LEU A 101 -51.75 54.41 29.63
N GLU A 102 -52.89 53.84 30.03
CA GLU A 102 -53.10 53.17 31.32
C GLU A 102 -52.09 52.05 31.66
N PRO A 103 -51.64 51.21 30.70
CA PRO A 103 -50.61 50.20 30.97
C PRO A 103 -49.21 50.77 31.24
N ARG A 104 -49.00 52.08 31.02
CA ARG A 104 -47.70 52.76 31.06
C ARG A 104 -47.62 53.67 32.30
N PRO A 105 -47.00 53.21 33.41
CA PRO A 105 -46.96 53.97 34.66
C PRO A 105 -46.26 55.32 34.54
N GLU A 106 -45.39 55.51 33.54
CA GLU A 106 -44.76 56.78 33.21
C GLU A 106 -45.74 57.91 32.83
N HIS A 107 -46.91 57.59 32.27
CA HIS A 107 -47.88 58.58 31.77
C HIS A 107 -49.08 58.80 32.69
N ALA A 108 -49.16 58.11 33.83
CA ALA A 108 -50.28 58.23 34.76
C ALA A 108 -50.58 59.69 35.21
N PRO A 109 -49.57 60.54 35.51
CA PRO A 109 -49.82 61.94 35.87
C PRO A 109 -50.35 62.79 34.71
N ASP A 110 -49.89 62.50 33.49
CA ASP A 110 -50.26 63.24 32.28
C ASP A 110 -51.69 62.92 31.85
N VAL A 111 -52.10 61.65 32.02
CA VAL A 111 -53.47 61.18 31.76
C VAL A 111 -54.49 61.89 32.67
N GLU A 112 -54.22 61.97 33.97
CA GLU A 112 -55.13 62.61 34.93
C GLU A 112 -55.24 64.12 34.64
N LYS A 113 -54.09 64.78 34.45
CA LYS A 113 -54.02 66.20 34.08
C LYS A 113 -54.74 66.50 32.75
N LEU A 114 -54.55 65.66 31.73
CA LEU A 114 -55.18 65.83 30.42
C LEU A 114 -56.71 65.69 30.52
N ARG A 115 -57.20 64.71 31.30
CA ARG A 115 -58.64 64.52 31.53
C ARG A 115 -59.28 65.75 32.19
N GLU A 116 -58.63 66.33 33.20
CA GLU A 116 -59.10 67.55 33.85
C GLU A 116 -59.12 68.76 32.91
N LEU A 117 -58.03 68.96 32.14
CA LEU A 117 -57.91 70.08 31.21
C LEU A 117 -58.94 70.02 30.09
N VAL A 118 -59.15 68.85 29.49
CA VAL A 118 -60.15 68.66 28.43
C VAL A 118 -61.56 68.84 28.97
N LYS A 119 -61.87 68.31 30.16
CA LYS A 119 -63.18 68.55 30.80
C LYS A 119 -63.42 70.04 31.02
N ALA A 120 -62.44 70.75 31.58
CA ALA A 120 -62.53 72.20 31.78
C ALA A 120 -62.69 72.97 30.45
N LYS A 121 -62.06 72.49 29.37
CA LYS A 121 -62.19 73.08 28.03
C LYS A 121 -63.59 72.86 27.46
N LEU A 122 -64.15 71.67 27.57
CA LEU A 122 -65.51 71.37 27.12
C LEU A 122 -66.56 72.19 27.88
N GLU A 123 -66.39 72.36 29.20
CA GLU A 123 -67.25 73.21 30.03
C GLU A 123 -67.18 74.70 29.62
N GLU A 124 -65.98 75.20 29.32
CA GLU A 124 -65.78 76.56 28.80
C GLU A 124 -66.49 76.76 27.46
N LEU A 125 -66.29 75.84 26.51
CA LEU A 125 -66.94 75.89 25.20
C LEU A 125 -68.47 75.85 25.32
N ALA A 126 -69.01 74.93 26.12
CA ALA A 126 -70.44 74.79 26.35
C ALA A 126 -71.06 76.05 26.96
N ARG A 127 -70.39 76.65 27.94
CA ARG A 127 -70.84 77.89 28.59
C ARG A 127 -70.87 79.06 27.62
N THR A 128 -69.87 79.18 26.75
CA THR A 128 -69.81 80.26 25.76
C THR A 128 -70.89 80.10 24.66
N VAL A 129 -71.16 78.88 24.21
CA VAL A 129 -72.24 78.59 23.25
C VAL A 129 -73.62 78.90 23.87
N GLU A 130 -73.84 78.51 25.13
CA GLU A 130 -75.13 78.76 25.81
C GLU A 130 -75.39 80.24 26.06
N LEU A 131 -74.38 81.02 26.50
CA LEU A 131 -74.49 82.47 26.64
C LEU A 131 -74.76 83.18 25.30
N THR A 132 -74.23 82.63 24.20
CA THR A 132 -74.51 83.16 22.85
C THR A 132 -75.95 82.84 22.43
N ARG A 133 -76.45 81.66 22.80
CA ARG A 133 -77.83 81.21 22.52
C ARG A 133 -78.87 81.95 23.37
N SER A 134 -78.56 82.31 24.62
CA SER A 134 -79.43 83.09 25.52
C SER A 134 -79.51 84.58 25.14
N GLY A 135 -78.62 85.07 24.28
CA GLY A 135 -78.54 86.47 23.85
C GLY A 135 -77.58 87.33 24.67
N ASP A 136 -76.90 86.78 25.68
CA ASP A 136 -75.96 87.46 26.59
C ASP A 136 -74.54 87.58 26.00
N ILE A 137 -74.48 88.17 24.81
CA ILE A 137 -73.28 88.17 23.97
C ILE A 137 -72.11 88.93 24.59
N ARG A 138 -72.39 89.98 25.36
CA ARG A 138 -71.35 90.74 26.07
C ARG A 138 -70.59 89.83 27.04
N GLN A 139 -71.30 88.98 27.77
CA GLN A 139 -70.71 88.05 28.72
C GLN A 139 -69.97 86.90 28.01
N ALA A 140 -70.50 86.41 26.89
CA ALA A 140 -69.82 85.42 26.05
C ALA A 140 -68.48 85.96 25.50
N TYR A 141 -68.45 87.21 25.02
CA TYR A 141 -67.23 87.86 24.56
C TYR A 141 -66.23 88.13 25.69
N GLU A 142 -66.69 88.55 26.88
CA GLU A 142 -65.82 88.74 28.04
C GLU A 142 -65.16 87.44 28.48
N LEU A 143 -65.88 86.31 28.45
CA LEU A 143 -65.36 84.99 28.78
C LEU A 143 -64.23 84.56 27.83
N VAL A 144 -64.41 84.78 26.52
CA VAL A 144 -63.37 84.49 25.51
C VAL A 144 -62.20 85.49 25.62
N ARG A 145 -62.49 86.78 25.84
CA ARG A 145 -61.48 87.84 25.97
C ARG A 145 -60.61 87.68 27.22
N ALA A 146 -61.13 87.05 28.28
CA ALA A 146 -60.37 86.71 29.48
C ALA A 146 -59.21 85.74 29.19
N GLY A 147 -59.18 85.08 28.03
CA GLY A 147 -58.08 84.21 27.61
C GLY A 147 -58.03 82.86 28.31
N TYR A 148 -59.00 82.56 29.19
CA TYR A 148 -59.07 81.30 29.93
C TYR A 148 -59.12 80.08 29.00
N GLY A 149 -59.98 80.11 27.98
CA GLY A 149 -60.07 79.05 26.98
C GLY A 149 -58.79 78.86 26.15
N LYS A 150 -58.00 79.92 25.95
CA LYS A 150 -56.68 79.85 25.30
C LYS A 150 -55.65 79.18 26.22
N GLN A 151 -55.62 79.55 27.50
CA GLN A 151 -54.72 78.93 28.48
C GLN A 151 -54.96 77.42 28.61
N LEU A 152 -56.23 77.00 28.65
CA LEU A 152 -56.59 75.58 28.63
C LEU A 152 -56.09 74.89 27.36
N MET A 153 -56.29 75.48 26.18
CA MET A 153 -55.78 74.91 24.93
C MET A 153 -54.27 74.84 24.85
N ASP A 154 -53.55 75.87 25.33
CA ASP A 154 -52.09 75.88 25.36
C ASP A 154 -51.55 74.80 26.32
N GLN A 155 -52.22 74.57 27.46
CA GLN A 155 -51.87 73.48 28.40
C GLN A 155 -52.18 72.09 27.83
N ILE A 156 -53.35 71.90 27.19
CA ILE A 156 -53.69 70.65 26.49
C ILE A 156 -52.66 70.37 25.39
N ARG A 157 -52.29 71.40 24.61
CA ARG A 157 -51.26 71.30 23.57
C ARG A 157 -49.93 70.86 24.14
N THR A 158 -49.51 71.45 25.25
CA THR A 158 -48.25 71.09 25.90
C THR A 158 -48.24 69.61 26.28
N VAL A 159 -49.30 69.11 26.93
CA VAL A 159 -49.36 67.70 27.35
C VAL A 159 -49.44 66.74 26.15
N LEU A 160 -50.25 67.06 25.13
CA LEU A 160 -50.37 66.21 23.94
C LEU A 160 -49.10 66.22 23.08
N ASP A 161 -48.40 67.36 22.99
CA ASP A 161 -47.11 67.46 22.29
C ASP A 161 -46.03 66.69 23.05
N GLU A 162 -45.99 66.73 24.38
CA GLU A 162 -45.08 65.91 25.21
C GLU A 162 -45.29 64.41 24.96
N VAL A 163 -46.54 63.93 24.99
CA VAL A 163 -46.87 62.52 24.68
C VAL A 163 -46.45 62.17 23.25
N ARG A 164 -46.70 63.07 22.29
CA ARG A 164 -46.36 62.84 20.87
C ARG A 164 -44.86 62.77 20.65
N ASP A 165 -44.10 63.68 21.23
CA ASP A 165 -42.64 63.75 21.10
C ASP A 165 -41.98 62.53 21.76
N GLU A 166 -42.52 62.04 22.88
CA GLU A 166 -42.04 60.79 23.49
C GLU A 166 -42.32 59.58 22.60
N SER A 167 -43.54 59.44 22.07
CA SER A 167 -43.86 58.36 21.13
C SER A 167 -43.01 58.44 19.85
N ASP A 168 -42.76 59.64 19.31
CA ASP A 168 -41.88 59.82 18.14
C ASP A 168 -40.44 59.36 18.45
N ASN A 169 -39.90 59.72 19.62
CA ASN A 169 -38.58 59.25 20.05
C ASN A 169 -38.52 57.72 20.21
N ARG A 170 -39.56 57.10 20.80
CA ARG A 170 -39.63 55.63 20.96
C ARG A 170 -39.78 54.91 19.61
N ILE A 171 -40.54 55.48 18.68
CA ILE A 171 -40.67 54.97 17.31
C ILE A 171 -39.31 55.00 16.61
N ASP A 172 -38.58 56.12 16.68
CA ASP A 172 -37.28 56.26 16.03
C ASP A 172 -36.24 55.29 16.61
N GLN A 173 -36.19 55.15 17.94
CA GLN A 173 -35.36 54.16 18.61
C GLN A 173 -35.74 52.72 18.22
N GLY A 174 -37.04 52.43 18.15
CA GLY A 174 -37.57 51.14 17.72
C GLY A 174 -37.15 50.80 16.29
N ILE A 175 -37.31 51.73 15.35
CA ILE A 175 -36.90 51.58 13.94
C ILE A 175 -35.38 51.38 13.84
N ALA A 176 -34.59 52.20 14.53
CA ALA A 176 -33.13 52.10 14.51
C ALA A 176 -32.66 50.72 15.03
N SER A 177 -33.23 50.26 16.15
CA SER A 177 -32.91 48.94 16.71
C SER A 177 -33.33 47.79 15.78
N GLN A 178 -34.42 47.96 15.03
CA GLN A 178 -34.86 47.03 14.00
C GLN A 178 -33.90 46.94 12.83
N LEU A 179 -33.45 48.07 12.29
CA LEU A 179 -32.50 48.10 11.18
C LEU A 179 -31.16 47.44 11.57
N LEU A 180 -30.68 47.70 12.78
CA LEU A 180 -29.50 47.03 13.31
C LEU A 180 -29.73 45.51 13.46
N ALA A 181 -30.88 45.09 13.99
CA ALA A 181 -31.21 43.66 14.11
C ALA A 181 -31.27 42.96 12.73
N ILE A 182 -31.83 43.62 11.72
CA ILE A 182 -31.85 43.12 10.34
C ILE A 182 -30.44 43.00 9.77
N GLY A 183 -29.58 44.02 9.99
CA GLY A 183 -28.18 43.98 9.57
C GLY A 183 -27.43 42.80 10.20
N TRP A 184 -27.58 42.60 11.51
CA TRP A 184 -27.01 41.43 12.19
C TRP A 184 -27.55 40.11 11.64
N LEU A 185 -28.84 40.02 11.33
CA LEU A 185 -29.43 38.84 10.71
C LEU A 185 -28.74 38.49 9.39
N GLN A 186 -28.47 39.49 8.54
CA GLN A 186 -27.77 39.29 7.26
C GLN A 186 -26.33 38.82 7.47
N VAL A 187 -25.60 39.41 8.42
CA VAL A 187 -24.23 38.98 8.73
C VAL A 187 -24.20 37.54 9.24
N PHE A 188 -25.12 37.17 10.14
CA PHE A 188 -25.19 35.79 10.63
C PHE A 188 -25.60 34.79 9.54
N THR A 189 -26.58 35.12 8.70
CA THR A 189 -27.03 34.23 7.62
C THR A 189 -25.98 34.04 6.54
N ILE A 190 -25.37 35.12 6.04
CA ILE A 190 -24.30 35.07 5.03
C ILE A 190 -23.05 34.43 5.62
N GLY A 191 -22.62 34.87 6.81
CA GLY A 191 -21.45 34.33 7.50
C GLY A 191 -21.61 32.84 7.82
N GLY A 192 -22.80 32.43 8.27
CA GLY A 192 -23.16 31.03 8.51
C GLY A 192 -23.12 30.20 7.23
N ALA A 193 -23.68 30.70 6.13
CA ALA A 193 -23.63 30.02 4.83
C ALA A 193 -22.19 29.82 4.35
N VAL A 194 -21.34 30.85 4.44
CA VAL A 194 -19.91 30.78 4.09
C VAL A 194 -19.18 29.78 4.99
N ALA A 195 -19.44 29.80 6.31
CA ALA A 195 -18.83 28.85 7.24
C ALA A 195 -19.21 27.39 6.92
N ILE A 196 -20.47 27.13 6.57
CA ILE A 196 -20.94 25.81 6.16
C ILE A 196 -20.21 25.36 4.88
N VAL A 197 -20.07 26.23 3.87
CA VAL A 197 -19.34 25.91 2.64
C VAL A 197 -17.88 25.56 2.93
N ILE A 198 -17.21 26.30 3.83
CA ILE A 198 -15.82 26.03 4.23
C ILE A 198 -15.72 24.66 4.91
N VAL A 199 -16.63 24.35 5.83
CA VAL A 199 -16.65 23.06 6.55
C VAL A 199 -16.90 21.89 5.58
N ILE A 200 -17.86 22.03 4.66
CA ILE A 200 -18.15 21.03 3.63
C ILE A 200 -16.96 20.85 2.68
N GLY A 201 -16.36 21.95 2.21
CA GLY A 201 -15.17 21.91 1.36
C GLY A 201 -14.00 21.21 2.04
N GLY A 202 -13.74 21.53 3.31
CA GLY A 202 -12.73 20.85 4.13
C GLY A 202 -13.00 19.35 4.28
N ALA A 203 -14.25 18.96 4.55
CA ALA A 203 -14.65 17.55 4.63
C ALA A 203 -14.38 16.80 3.31
N ILE A 204 -14.76 17.41 2.18
CA ILE A 204 -14.53 16.84 0.84
C ILE A 204 -13.04 16.65 0.57
N LEU A 205 -12.20 17.64 0.90
CA LEU A 205 -10.75 17.53 0.73
C LEU A 205 -10.14 16.38 1.54
N ILE A 206 -10.56 16.22 2.81
CA ILE A 206 -10.12 15.11 3.66
C ILE A 206 -10.52 13.76 3.06
N ILE A 207 -11.76 13.65 2.55
CA ILE A 207 -12.24 12.42 1.89
C ILE A 207 -11.43 12.12 0.62
N ILE A 208 -11.21 13.11 -0.25
CA ILE A 208 -10.44 12.93 -1.48
C ILE A 208 -9.01 12.48 -1.16
N GLN A 209 -8.37 13.09 -0.16
CA GLN A 209 -7.03 12.73 0.24
C GLN A 209 -6.97 11.30 0.80
N HIS A 210 -7.93 10.92 1.63
CA HIS A 210 -8.02 9.56 2.17
C HIS A 210 -8.24 8.50 1.07
N VAL A 211 -9.11 8.78 0.09
CA VAL A 211 -9.35 7.88 -1.04
C VAL A 211 -8.08 7.72 -1.89
N ARG A 212 -7.31 8.79 -2.13
CA ARG A 212 -6.04 8.72 -2.85
C ARG A 212 -5.01 7.85 -2.12
N ASP A 213 -4.89 8.01 -0.81
CA ASP A 213 -3.94 7.22 -0.01
C ASP A 213 -4.33 5.73 0.02
N LEU A 214 -5.65 5.45 0.09
CA LEU A 214 -6.16 4.08 0.03
C LEU A 214 -5.87 3.41 -1.32
N LEU A 215 -6.04 4.14 -2.43
CA LEU A 215 -5.75 3.64 -3.78
C LEU A 215 -4.25 3.36 -3.96
N LYS A 216 -3.36 4.24 -3.46
CA LYS A 216 -1.91 4.00 -3.48
C LYS A 216 -1.51 2.76 -2.69
N ALA A 217 -2.04 2.60 -1.47
CA ALA A 217 -1.76 1.43 -0.64
C ALA A 217 -2.24 0.13 -1.30
N ARG A 218 -3.40 0.15 -1.96
CA ARG A 218 -3.87 -0.99 -2.76
C ARG A 218 -2.93 -1.33 -3.91
N GLN A 219 -2.50 -0.32 -4.67
CA GLN A 219 -1.61 -0.53 -5.81
C GLN A 219 -0.25 -1.08 -5.37
N GLU A 220 0.29 -0.60 -4.24
CA GLU A 220 1.52 -1.13 -3.65
C GLU A 220 1.37 -2.61 -3.28
N VAL A 221 0.25 -3.00 -2.66
CA VAL A 221 -0.05 -4.40 -2.35
C VAL A 221 -0.18 -5.26 -3.61
N GLU A 222 -0.84 -4.76 -4.66
CA GLU A 222 -0.96 -5.49 -5.93
C GLU A 222 0.39 -5.72 -6.60
N VAL A 223 1.26 -4.71 -6.64
CA VAL A 223 2.63 -4.83 -7.17
C VAL A 223 3.46 -5.80 -6.34
N LEU A 224 3.35 -5.72 -5.01
CA LEU A 224 4.08 -6.62 -4.10
C LEU A 224 3.61 -8.07 -4.24
N ASN A 225 2.31 -8.30 -4.39
CA ASN A 225 1.74 -9.62 -4.61
C ASN A 225 2.18 -10.19 -5.96
N ALA A 226 2.11 -9.41 -7.05
CA ALA A 226 2.57 -9.86 -8.36
C ALA A 226 4.05 -10.25 -8.35
N GLY A 227 4.90 -9.42 -7.74
CA GLY A 227 6.33 -9.73 -7.59
C GLY A 227 6.63 -10.87 -6.61
N LEU A 228 5.72 -11.19 -5.69
CA LEU A 228 5.82 -12.36 -4.83
C LEU A 228 5.41 -13.63 -5.58
N GLU A 229 4.33 -13.58 -6.36
CA GLU A 229 3.88 -14.68 -7.21
C GLU A 229 4.95 -15.08 -8.23
N GLU A 230 5.58 -14.10 -8.90
CA GLU A 230 6.69 -14.34 -9.82
C GLU A 230 7.87 -15.05 -9.12
N ARG A 231 8.28 -14.55 -7.94
CA ARG A 231 9.34 -15.19 -7.14
C ARG A 231 8.96 -16.58 -6.65
N VAL A 232 7.70 -16.80 -6.27
CA VAL A 232 7.22 -18.12 -5.86
C VAL A 232 7.28 -19.09 -7.04
N GLN A 233 6.89 -18.65 -8.24
CA GLN A 233 6.95 -19.47 -9.44
C GLN A 233 8.39 -19.83 -9.80
N GLU A 234 9.29 -18.84 -9.89
CA GLU A 234 10.72 -19.05 -10.17
C GLU A 234 11.34 -20.04 -9.19
N ARG A 235 11.10 -19.86 -7.89
CA ARG A 235 11.61 -20.78 -6.86
C ARG A 235 11.01 -22.18 -6.94
N THR A 236 9.75 -22.29 -7.37
CA THR A 236 9.10 -23.59 -7.54
C THR A 236 9.71 -24.33 -8.73
N GLU A 237 10.00 -23.63 -9.82
CA GLU A 237 10.66 -24.20 -11.01
C GLU A 237 12.09 -24.68 -10.67
N ASP A 238 12.89 -23.85 -9.97
CA ASP A 238 14.22 -24.22 -9.47
C ASP A 238 14.17 -25.47 -8.59
N LEU A 239 13.22 -25.50 -7.63
CA LEU A 239 13.03 -26.63 -6.73
C LEU A 239 12.65 -27.90 -7.49
N MET A 240 11.77 -27.79 -8.49
CA MET A 240 11.39 -28.93 -9.32
C MET A 240 12.57 -29.46 -10.11
N GLN A 241 13.39 -28.59 -10.70
CA GLN A 241 14.58 -28.98 -11.44
C GLN A 241 15.61 -29.67 -10.53
N ALA A 242 15.90 -29.09 -9.37
CA ALA A 242 16.81 -29.68 -8.38
C ALA A 242 16.28 -31.03 -7.87
N ASN A 243 14.98 -31.15 -7.65
CA ASN A 243 14.35 -32.41 -7.23
C ASN A 243 14.51 -33.50 -8.31
N GLN A 244 14.23 -33.16 -9.57
CA GLN A 244 14.42 -34.08 -10.70
C GLN A 244 15.89 -34.49 -10.87
N GLU A 245 16.85 -33.60 -10.61
CA GLU A 245 18.28 -33.92 -10.64
C GLU A 245 18.67 -34.89 -9.53
N ILE A 246 18.23 -34.64 -8.29
CA ILE A 246 18.45 -35.55 -7.16
C ILE A 246 17.84 -36.92 -7.44
N GLN A 247 16.62 -36.97 -7.97
CA GLN A 247 15.95 -38.22 -8.32
C GLN A 247 16.73 -39.00 -9.39
N ARG A 248 17.22 -38.32 -10.45
CA ARG A 248 18.07 -38.93 -11.48
C ARG A 248 19.37 -39.47 -10.89
N PHE A 249 20.03 -38.71 -10.02
CA PHE A 249 21.25 -39.15 -9.34
C PHE A 249 21.02 -40.38 -8.46
N ALA A 250 19.95 -40.37 -7.65
CA ALA A 250 19.58 -41.50 -6.80
C ALA A 250 19.26 -42.77 -7.62
N TYR A 251 18.58 -42.59 -8.77
CA TYR A 251 18.27 -43.69 -9.69
C TYR A 251 19.54 -44.33 -10.27
N ILE A 252 20.46 -43.52 -10.79
CA ILE A 252 21.73 -43.99 -11.37
C ILE A 252 22.55 -44.76 -10.33
N ILE A 253 22.71 -44.19 -9.12
CA ILE A 253 23.46 -44.86 -8.05
C ILE A 253 22.84 -46.20 -7.69
N THR A 254 21.52 -46.26 -7.53
CA THR A 254 20.83 -47.49 -7.15
C THR A 254 21.04 -48.58 -8.20
N HIS A 255 20.95 -48.21 -9.48
CA HIS A 255 21.20 -49.11 -10.59
C HIS A 255 22.65 -49.62 -10.60
N ASP A 256 23.61 -48.72 -10.46
CA ASP A 256 25.03 -49.04 -10.59
C ASP A 256 25.59 -49.81 -9.38
N LEU A 257 25.01 -49.64 -8.19
CA LEU A 257 25.31 -50.47 -7.01
C LEU A 257 24.63 -51.83 -7.07
N ARG A 258 23.45 -51.95 -7.70
CA ARG A 258 22.74 -53.23 -7.82
C ARG A 258 23.50 -54.23 -8.68
N ALA A 259 24.09 -53.79 -9.79
CA ALA A 259 24.80 -54.68 -10.72
C ALA A 259 25.96 -55.49 -10.06
N PRO A 260 26.94 -54.89 -9.36
CA PRO A 260 27.98 -55.66 -8.68
C PRO A 260 27.40 -56.50 -7.54
N LEU A 261 26.29 -56.08 -6.91
CA LEU A 261 25.68 -56.83 -5.81
C LEU A 261 25.03 -58.12 -6.32
N VAL A 262 24.33 -58.06 -7.46
CA VAL A 262 23.81 -59.24 -8.16
C VAL A 262 24.95 -60.19 -8.55
N ASN A 263 26.06 -59.66 -9.06
CA ASN A 263 27.22 -60.48 -9.41
C ASN A 263 27.82 -61.18 -8.18
N ILE A 264 28.05 -60.45 -7.07
CA ILE A 264 28.54 -61.07 -5.83
C ILE A 264 27.61 -62.19 -5.39
N MET A 265 26.29 -61.96 -5.38
CA MET A 265 25.32 -63.00 -4.99
C MET A 265 25.39 -64.23 -5.91
N GLY A 266 25.49 -64.03 -7.24
CA GLY A 266 25.62 -65.13 -8.20
C GLY A 266 26.89 -65.95 -7.99
N PHE A 267 28.05 -65.29 -7.90
CA PHE A 267 29.32 -65.98 -7.69
C PHE A 267 29.45 -66.58 -6.28
N THR A 268 28.78 -66.05 -5.26
CA THR A 268 28.72 -66.72 -3.95
C THR A 268 27.91 -68.01 -3.99
N ALA A 269 26.87 -68.10 -4.84
CA ALA A 269 26.11 -69.33 -5.03
C ALA A 269 26.90 -70.38 -5.83
N GLU A 270 27.67 -69.94 -6.84
CA GLU A 270 28.61 -70.78 -7.58
C GLU A 270 29.73 -71.30 -6.67
N LEU A 271 30.28 -70.42 -5.82
CA LEU A 271 31.26 -70.79 -4.80
C LEU A 271 30.71 -71.85 -3.83
N ASP A 272 29.47 -71.69 -3.35
CA ASP A 272 28.83 -72.68 -2.47
C ASP A 272 28.64 -74.02 -3.19
N SER A 273 28.22 -73.99 -4.45
CA SER A 273 28.07 -75.19 -5.30
C SER A 273 29.40 -75.93 -5.48
N ALA A 274 30.48 -75.21 -5.82
CA ALA A 274 31.82 -75.78 -5.95
C ALA A 274 32.36 -76.34 -4.62
N LEU A 275 32.07 -75.67 -3.49
CA LEU A 275 32.40 -76.17 -2.16
C LEU A 275 31.64 -77.47 -1.80
N GLN A 276 30.39 -77.63 -2.23
CA GLN A 276 29.66 -78.90 -2.04
C GLN A 276 30.33 -80.05 -2.80
N ILE A 277 30.76 -79.83 -4.05
CA ILE A 277 31.48 -80.82 -4.86
C ILE A 277 32.77 -81.26 -4.15
N LEU A 278 33.55 -80.28 -3.63
CA LEU A 278 34.75 -80.59 -2.84
C LEU A 278 34.44 -81.29 -1.53
N LYS A 279 33.36 -80.91 -0.85
CA LYS A 279 32.95 -81.57 0.40
C LYS A 279 32.60 -83.03 0.16
N THR A 280 31.92 -83.36 -0.94
CA THR A 280 31.66 -84.76 -1.35
C THR A 280 32.94 -85.53 -1.62
N TYR A 281 33.95 -84.90 -2.23
CA TYR A 281 35.26 -85.50 -2.46
C TYR A 281 36.05 -85.72 -1.16
N VAL A 282 36.14 -84.71 -0.29
CA VAL A 282 36.94 -84.74 0.95
C VAL A 282 36.32 -85.62 2.04
N LEU A 283 34.99 -85.62 2.17
CA LEU A 283 34.26 -86.39 3.19
C LEU A 283 33.83 -87.79 2.70
N ALA A 284 34.42 -88.30 1.63
CA ALA A 284 34.07 -89.61 1.08
C ALA A 284 34.41 -90.78 2.03
N ASP A 285 35.11 -90.56 3.16
CA ASP A 285 35.36 -91.54 4.24
C ASP A 285 35.73 -92.96 3.75
N GLY A 286 36.59 -93.04 2.72
CA GLY A 286 37.07 -94.31 2.16
C GLY A 286 36.11 -95.01 1.19
N GLN A 287 34.97 -94.40 0.84
CA GLN A 287 34.09 -94.87 -0.23
C GLN A 287 34.76 -94.66 -1.60
N PRO A 288 34.63 -95.61 -2.55
CA PRO A 288 35.21 -95.46 -3.89
C PRO A 288 34.47 -94.34 -4.65
N LEU A 289 35.16 -93.23 -4.86
CA LEU A 289 34.71 -92.13 -5.72
C LEU A 289 34.76 -92.56 -7.19
N THR A 290 33.75 -92.16 -7.97
CA THR A 290 33.76 -92.38 -9.42
C THR A 290 34.81 -91.47 -10.08
N PRO A 291 35.41 -91.87 -11.23
CA PRO A 291 36.34 -91.01 -11.96
C PRO A 291 35.78 -89.63 -12.29
N GLN A 292 34.47 -89.53 -12.54
CA GLN A 292 33.78 -88.27 -12.79
C GLN A 292 33.78 -87.36 -11.55
N GLN A 293 33.50 -87.90 -10.35
CA GLN A 293 33.52 -87.10 -9.11
C GLN A 293 34.92 -86.58 -8.76
N ILE A 294 35.97 -87.31 -9.13
CA ILE A 294 37.36 -86.87 -8.95
C ILE A 294 37.68 -85.74 -9.92
N GLU A 295 37.27 -85.86 -11.18
CA GLU A 295 37.49 -84.82 -12.19
C GLU A 295 36.68 -83.55 -11.89
N ASP A 296 35.41 -83.68 -11.52
CA ASP A 296 34.54 -82.56 -11.12
C ASP A 296 35.10 -81.83 -9.89
N ALA A 297 35.60 -82.57 -8.89
CA ALA A 297 36.25 -81.98 -7.72
C ALA A 297 37.58 -81.28 -8.08
N ARG A 298 38.36 -81.85 -9.01
CA ARG A 298 39.58 -81.22 -9.49
C ARG A 298 39.28 -79.91 -10.21
N LEU A 299 38.31 -79.93 -11.12
CA LEU A 299 37.89 -78.76 -11.90
C LEU A 299 37.32 -77.66 -10.99
N ALA A 300 36.46 -78.04 -10.03
CA ALA A 300 35.94 -77.11 -9.01
C ALA A 300 37.07 -76.46 -8.19
N ALA A 301 38.12 -77.21 -7.82
CA ALA A 301 39.26 -76.66 -7.07
C ALA A 301 40.22 -75.82 -7.92
N SER A 302 40.48 -76.21 -9.17
CA SER A 302 41.48 -75.56 -10.02
C SER A 302 40.94 -74.37 -10.81
N GLU A 303 39.66 -74.36 -11.13
CA GLU A 303 39.03 -73.37 -12.02
C GLU A 303 37.90 -72.62 -11.31
N ASP A 304 36.79 -73.28 -10.97
CA ASP A 304 35.56 -72.62 -10.50
C ASP A 304 35.75 -71.82 -9.19
N LEU A 305 36.42 -72.39 -8.18
CA LEU A 305 36.66 -71.69 -6.90
C LEU A 305 37.57 -70.45 -7.07
N PRO A 306 38.77 -70.56 -7.69
CA PRO A 306 39.58 -69.39 -8.01
C PRO A 306 38.83 -68.33 -8.83
N GLU A 307 38.04 -68.75 -9.82
CA GLU A 307 37.27 -67.87 -10.69
C GLU A 307 36.18 -67.12 -9.91
N ALA A 308 35.35 -67.81 -9.15
CA ALA A 308 34.30 -67.21 -8.31
C ALA A 308 34.88 -66.23 -7.28
N ILE A 309 35.99 -66.59 -6.60
CA ILE A 309 36.68 -65.69 -5.66
C ILE A 309 37.22 -64.45 -6.37
N SER A 310 37.79 -64.61 -7.57
CA SER A 310 38.31 -63.51 -8.38
C SER A 310 37.19 -62.53 -8.77
N PHE A 311 36.04 -63.05 -9.22
CA PHE A 311 34.89 -62.23 -9.57
C PHE A 311 34.24 -61.53 -8.39
N ILE A 312 34.11 -62.19 -7.23
CA ILE A 312 33.65 -61.56 -5.99
C ILE A 312 34.58 -60.41 -5.63
N ARG A 313 35.90 -60.66 -5.60
CA ARG A 313 36.91 -59.62 -5.29
C ARG A 313 36.86 -58.44 -6.25
N SER A 314 36.69 -58.70 -7.55
CA SER A 314 36.53 -57.67 -8.57
C SER A 314 35.26 -56.83 -8.35
N SER A 315 34.15 -57.49 -8.04
CA SER A 315 32.85 -56.83 -7.77
C SER A 315 32.88 -56.01 -6.49
N THR A 316 33.52 -56.48 -5.42
CA THR A 316 33.73 -55.73 -4.17
C THR A 316 34.60 -54.49 -4.39
N ARG A 317 35.72 -54.62 -5.15
CA ARG A 317 36.55 -53.46 -5.52
C ARG A 317 35.77 -52.43 -6.33
N LYS A 318 34.89 -52.88 -7.23
CA LYS A 318 34.01 -51.99 -8.00
C LYS A 318 33.02 -51.24 -7.10
N MET A 319 32.41 -51.91 -6.12
CA MET A 319 31.54 -51.24 -5.14
C MET A 319 32.27 -50.23 -4.27
N ASP A 320 33.45 -50.58 -3.77
CA ASP A 320 34.26 -49.69 -2.93
C ASP A 320 34.63 -48.41 -3.70
N GLY A 321 35.04 -48.58 -4.97
CA GLY A 321 35.20 -47.46 -5.88
C GLY A 321 33.93 -46.61 -6.00
N LEU A 322 32.75 -47.22 -6.23
CA LEU A 322 31.48 -46.51 -6.40
C LEU A 322 31.17 -45.65 -5.18
N ILE A 323 31.34 -46.22 -3.99
CA ILE A 323 31.10 -45.53 -2.73
C ILE A 323 32.07 -44.37 -2.57
N ASN A 324 33.37 -44.58 -2.81
CA ASN A 324 34.38 -43.53 -2.71
C ASN A 324 34.14 -42.40 -3.72
N ALA A 325 33.70 -42.72 -4.94
CA ALA A 325 33.31 -41.73 -5.95
C ALA A 325 32.11 -40.89 -5.50
N ILE A 326 31.06 -41.52 -4.97
CA ILE A 326 29.87 -40.84 -4.45
C ILE A 326 30.23 -39.95 -3.26
N LEU A 327 31.07 -40.43 -2.34
CA LEU A 327 31.55 -39.65 -1.20
C LEU A 327 32.38 -38.44 -1.66
N LYS A 328 33.22 -38.60 -2.69
CA LYS A 328 34.00 -37.50 -3.28
C LYS A 328 33.10 -36.45 -3.92
N ILE A 329 32.14 -36.87 -4.76
CA ILE A 329 31.17 -35.97 -5.40
C ILE A 329 30.31 -35.25 -4.34
N SER A 330 29.84 -35.94 -3.30
CA SER A 330 29.06 -35.35 -2.21
C SER A 330 29.86 -34.32 -1.40
N ARG A 331 31.15 -34.59 -1.14
CA ARG A 331 32.05 -33.64 -0.48
C ARG A 331 32.33 -32.43 -1.36
N ASP A 332 32.61 -32.65 -2.65
CA ASP A 332 32.90 -31.57 -3.60
C ASP A 332 31.66 -30.71 -3.89
N GLY A 333 30.46 -31.29 -3.91
CA GLY A 333 29.20 -30.55 -4.04
C GLY A 333 28.85 -29.71 -2.80
N ARG A 334 29.39 -30.04 -1.62
CA ARG A 334 29.26 -29.22 -0.39
C ARG A 334 30.36 -28.18 -0.22
N ARG A 335 31.39 -28.22 -1.08
CA ARG A 335 32.51 -27.27 -1.03
C ARG A 335 32.04 -25.94 -1.58
N GLN A 336 32.22 -24.87 -0.82
CA GLN A 336 32.06 -23.52 -1.36
C GLN A 336 33.16 -23.27 -2.39
N LEU A 337 32.76 -23.01 -3.63
CA LEU A 337 33.66 -22.59 -4.69
C LEU A 337 34.28 -21.24 -4.31
N LYS A 338 35.56 -21.06 -4.61
CA LYS A 338 36.28 -19.81 -4.36
C LYS A 338 36.65 -19.19 -5.70
N PRO A 339 35.85 -18.25 -6.22
CA PRO A 339 36.19 -17.52 -7.43
C PRO A 339 37.46 -16.69 -7.18
N GLU A 340 38.54 -17.02 -7.85
CA GLU A 340 39.78 -16.25 -7.87
C GLU A 340 40.23 -15.99 -9.30
N GLU A 341 40.97 -14.90 -9.53
CA GLU A 341 41.55 -14.62 -10.83
C GLU A 341 42.72 -15.56 -11.09
N LEU A 342 42.65 -16.29 -12.20
CA LEU A 342 43.59 -17.34 -12.59
C LEU A 342 44.19 -17.01 -13.95
N ASP A 343 45.50 -17.02 -14.02
CA ASP A 343 46.24 -17.07 -15.28
C ASP A 343 46.27 -18.53 -15.77
N LEU A 344 45.70 -18.77 -16.94
CA LEU A 344 45.54 -20.13 -17.49
C LEU A 344 46.87 -20.77 -17.83
N LYS A 345 47.84 -19.99 -18.33
CA LYS A 345 49.10 -20.56 -18.81
C LYS A 345 49.94 -21.15 -17.67
N PRO A 346 50.23 -20.43 -16.57
CA PRO A 346 50.92 -21.00 -15.41
C PRO A 346 50.17 -22.17 -14.77
N LEU A 347 48.83 -22.12 -14.74
CA LEU A 347 48.00 -23.20 -14.19
C LEU A 347 48.14 -24.50 -14.99
N ILE A 348 48.06 -24.40 -16.32
CA ILE A 348 48.22 -25.53 -17.24
C ILE A 348 49.66 -26.06 -17.16
N GLU A 349 50.67 -25.19 -17.17
CA GLU A 349 52.09 -25.58 -17.06
C GLU A 349 52.38 -26.32 -15.74
N THR A 350 51.89 -25.78 -14.62
CA THR A 350 52.07 -26.39 -13.29
C THR A 350 51.40 -27.75 -13.22
N THR A 351 50.20 -27.89 -13.81
CA THR A 351 49.48 -29.16 -13.82
C THR A 351 50.12 -30.15 -14.79
N ALA A 352 50.61 -29.71 -15.96
CA ALA A 352 51.29 -30.57 -16.93
C ALA A 352 52.65 -31.08 -16.40
N ALA A 353 53.27 -30.37 -15.46
CA ALA A 353 54.51 -30.82 -14.82
C ALA A 353 54.36 -32.18 -14.10
N SER A 354 53.15 -32.53 -13.62
CA SER A 354 52.91 -33.82 -12.96
C SER A 354 53.10 -35.01 -13.91
N VAL A 355 52.83 -34.83 -15.21
CA VAL A 355 52.93 -35.86 -16.24
C VAL A 355 54.18 -35.71 -17.13
N HIS A 356 54.95 -34.62 -16.96
CA HIS A 356 56.07 -34.26 -17.84
C HIS A 356 57.15 -35.34 -17.94
N HIS A 357 57.50 -35.99 -16.82
CA HIS A 357 58.48 -37.10 -16.81
C HIS A 357 58.03 -38.25 -17.71
N GLN A 358 56.75 -38.63 -17.64
CA GLN A 358 56.19 -39.75 -18.40
C GLN A 358 56.05 -39.43 -19.90
N ILE A 359 55.77 -38.17 -20.24
CA ILE A 359 55.76 -37.69 -21.62
C ILE A 359 57.18 -37.76 -22.20
N SER A 360 58.16 -37.24 -21.47
CA SER A 360 59.57 -37.19 -21.89
C SER A 360 60.19 -38.59 -22.03
N GLU A 361 59.87 -39.51 -21.12
CA GLU A 361 60.29 -40.92 -21.20
C GLU A 361 59.76 -41.63 -22.47
N SER A 362 58.61 -41.20 -22.98
CA SER A 362 58.05 -41.69 -24.25
C SER A 362 58.63 -41.00 -25.50
N GLY A 363 59.55 -40.05 -25.33
CA GLY A 363 60.08 -39.21 -26.41
C GLY A 363 59.06 -38.18 -26.95
N GLY A 364 58.03 -37.89 -26.16
CA GLY A 364 56.93 -37.01 -26.52
C GLY A 364 57.13 -35.55 -26.10
N HIS A 365 56.16 -34.69 -26.38
CA HIS A 365 56.18 -33.28 -25.98
C HIS A 365 54.79 -32.72 -25.68
N THR A 366 54.75 -31.60 -24.96
CA THR A 366 53.52 -30.88 -24.63
C THR A 366 53.48 -29.53 -25.36
N GLU A 367 52.37 -29.24 -26.00
CA GLU A 367 52.12 -27.95 -26.68
C GLU A 367 51.05 -27.17 -25.93
N ILE A 368 51.32 -25.93 -25.54
CA ILE A 368 50.37 -25.08 -24.80
C ILE A 368 50.17 -23.78 -25.58
N SER A 369 48.92 -23.52 -25.98
CA SER A 369 48.50 -22.30 -26.67
C SER A 369 47.32 -21.66 -25.95
N THR A 370 47.48 -20.45 -25.43
CA THR A 370 46.45 -19.75 -24.66
C THR A 370 46.16 -18.37 -25.23
N ASP A 371 45.07 -18.23 -25.98
CA ASP A 371 44.59 -16.93 -26.50
C ASP A 371 43.82 -16.15 -25.43
N VAL A 372 43.38 -16.84 -24.37
CA VAL A 372 42.77 -16.24 -23.17
C VAL A 372 43.79 -16.31 -22.03
N ALA A 373 44.22 -15.14 -21.54
CA ALA A 373 45.22 -15.05 -20.48
C ALA A 373 44.63 -15.36 -19.09
N SER A 374 43.54 -14.69 -18.70
CA SER A 374 42.94 -14.85 -17.37
C SER A 374 41.43 -15.11 -17.36
N ILE A 375 41.00 -15.90 -16.37
CA ILE A 375 39.59 -16.17 -16.04
C ILE A 375 39.38 -16.07 -14.53
N ILE A 376 38.14 -15.85 -14.09
CA ILE A 376 37.77 -15.95 -12.67
C ILE A 376 37.12 -17.32 -12.46
N SER A 377 37.78 -18.20 -11.70
CA SER A 377 37.31 -19.58 -11.45
C SER A 377 37.89 -20.13 -10.14
N ASP A 378 37.56 -21.37 -9.79
CA ASP A 378 38.11 -22.07 -8.63
C ASP A 378 39.37 -22.87 -9.04
N ARG A 379 40.53 -22.48 -8.50
CA ARG A 379 41.84 -23.09 -8.83
C ARG A 379 41.82 -24.60 -8.65
N LEU A 380 41.40 -25.05 -7.48
CA LEU A 380 41.45 -26.45 -7.08
C LEU A 380 40.61 -27.33 -8.01
N SER A 381 39.42 -26.87 -8.40
CA SER A 381 38.58 -27.57 -9.38
C SER A 381 39.25 -27.68 -10.74
N LEU A 382 39.89 -26.62 -11.23
CA LEU A 382 40.57 -26.64 -12.53
C LEU A 382 41.82 -27.52 -12.52
N GLU A 383 42.65 -27.46 -11.47
CA GLU A 383 43.81 -28.36 -11.30
C GLU A 383 43.38 -29.84 -11.30
N GLN A 384 42.27 -30.15 -10.61
CA GLN A 384 41.73 -31.50 -10.58
C GLN A 384 41.17 -31.95 -11.94
N ILE A 385 40.47 -31.06 -12.66
CA ILE A 385 39.98 -31.35 -14.01
C ILE A 385 41.15 -31.65 -14.94
N LEU A 386 42.14 -30.76 -14.98
CA LEU A 386 43.31 -30.86 -15.84
C LEU A 386 44.15 -32.08 -15.51
N GLY A 387 44.43 -32.31 -14.23
CA GLY A 387 45.20 -33.48 -13.77
C GLY A 387 44.56 -34.79 -14.21
N ASN A 388 43.25 -34.95 -14.02
CA ASN A 388 42.53 -36.15 -14.47
C ASN A 388 42.59 -36.35 -15.99
N LEU A 389 42.51 -35.27 -16.78
CA LEU A 389 42.58 -35.36 -18.24
C LEU A 389 44.01 -35.67 -18.73
N PHE A 390 45.02 -35.07 -18.10
CA PHE A 390 46.43 -35.31 -18.42
C PHE A 390 46.84 -36.74 -18.06
N ASP A 391 46.45 -37.23 -16.89
CA ASP A 391 46.67 -38.62 -16.48
C ASP A 391 46.03 -39.60 -17.48
N ASN A 392 44.83 -39.29 -17.97
CA ASN A 392 44.16 -40.10 -19.00
C ASN A 392 44.94 -40.12 -20.32
N ALA A 393 45.52 -39.00 -20.74
CA ALA A 393 46.33 -38.92 -21.96
C ALA A 393 47.56 -39.82 -21.88
N ILE A 394 48.24 -39.86 -20.73
CA ILE A 394 49.41 -40.75 -20.51
C ILE A 394 48.99 -42.21 -20.44
N LYS A 395 47.95 -42.48 -19.66
CA LYS A 395 47.45 -43.83 -19.44
C LYS A 395 47.05 -44.46 -20.77
N TYR A 396 46.21 -43.79 -21.55
CA TYR A 396 45.68 -44.33 -22.80
C TYR A 396 46.52 -44.03 -24.06
N LYS A 397 47.84 -43.83 -23.87
CA LYS A 397 48.79 -43.65 -24.97
C LYS A 397 48.80 -44.82 -25.95
N SER A 398 49.11 -44.52 -27.21
CA SER A 398 49.38 -45.54 -28.21
C SER A 398 50.80 -46.11 -28.01
N PRO A 399 51.02 -47.44 -28.07
CA PRO A 399 52.35 -48.01 -27.97
C PRO A 399 53.25 -47.67 -29.18
N ASP A 400 52.65 -47.31 -30.31
CA ASP A 400 53.36 -47.17 -31.59
C ASP A 400 53.89 -45.75 -31.87
N ARG A 401 53.65 -44.78 -30.97
CA ARG A 401 54.09 -43.39 -31.16
C ARG A 401 54.34 -42.64 -29.85
N PRO A 402 55.25 -41.65 -29.84
CA PRO A 402 55.46 -40.76 -28.69
C PRO A 402 54.19 -40.00 -28.30
N VAL A 403 54.03 -39.72 -27.00
CA VAL A 403 52.86 -39.00 -26.49
C VAL A 403 52.93 -37.51 -26.86
N VAL A 404 51.91 -37.02 -27.56
CA VAL A 404 51.74 -35.59 -27.82
C VAL A 404 50.49 -35.13 -27.10
N LEU A 405 50.66 -34.15 -26.21
CA LEU A 405 49.57 -33.51 -25.47
C LEU A 405 49.48 -32.04 -25.86
N SER A 406 48.41 -31.68 -26.56
CA SER A 406 48.16 -30.30 -27.00
C SER A 406 47.03 -29.69 -26.18
N ILE A 407 47.29 -28.55 -25.55
CA ILE A 407 46.30 -27.79 -24.78
C ILE A 407 46.08 -26.44 -25.46
N ARG A 408 44.84 -26.18 -25.86
CA ARG A 408 44.43 -24.93 -26.49
C ARG A 408 43.31 -24.26 -25.72
N ALA A 409 43.55 -23.05 -25.23
CA ALA A 409 42.53 -22.20 -24.60
C ALA A 409 42.15 -21.05 -25.53
N VAL A 410 40.90 -20.99 -25.97
CA VAL A 410 40.37 -19.94 -26.85
C VAL A 410 39.11 -19.29 -26.28
N SER A 411 38.84 -18.05 -26.68
CA SER A 411 37.58 -17.39 -26.32
C SER A 411 36.43 -18.02 -27.08
N ASP A 412 35.33 -18.35 -26.39
CA ASP A 412 34.10 -18.89 -26.99
C ASP A 412 32.96 -17.90 -26.79
N GLY A 413 33.03 -16.78 -27.51
CA GLY A 413 32.15 -15.62 -27.31
C GLY A 413 32.61 -14.71 -26.16
N ARG A 414 31.68 -13.91 -25.61
CA ARG A 414 31.98 -12.89 -24.58
C ARG A 414 32.09 -13.43 -23.15
N HIS A 415 31.40 -14.53 -22.87
CA HIS A 415 31.19 -15.02 -21.50
C HIS A 415 31.77 -16.40 -21.24
N PHE A 416 32.23 -17.10 -22.27
CA PHE A 416 32.77 -18.45 -22.15
C PHE A 416 34.16 -18.54 -22.74
N ILE A 417 34.91 -19.50 -22.22
CA ILE A 417 36.17 -19.98 -22.79
C ILE A 417 35.98 -21.43 -23.22
N ARG A 418 36.77 -21.84 -24.21
CA ARG A 418 36.90 -23.23 -24.64
C ARG A 418 38.31 -23.70 -24.42
N LEU A 419 38.46 -24.76 -23.63
CA LEU A 419 39.72 -25.43 -23.36
C LEU A 419 39.70 -26.80 -24.02
N GLU A 420 40.53 -26.98 -25.04
CA GLU A 420 40.68 -28.22 -25.79
C GLU A 420 41.96 -28.93 -25.32
N ILE A 421 41.82 -30.16 -24.83
CA ILE A 421 42.92 -31.02 -24.43
C ILE A 421 42.94 -32.19 -25.42
N GLU A 422 43.93 -32.20 -26.30
CA GLU A 422 44.10 -33.19 -27.35
C GLU A 422 45.27 -34.13 -27.04
N ASP A 423 45.00 -35.43 -27.09
CA ASP A 423 45.98 -36.50 -27.00
C ASP A 423 46.05 -37.28 -28.32
N ASN A 424 47.25 -37.74 -28.68
CA ASN A 424 47.45 -38.70 -29.77
C ASN A 424 47.41 -40.16 -29.27
N GLY A 425 46.55 -40.47 -28.30
CA GLY A 425 46.41 -41.81 -27.74
C GLY A 425 45.70 -42.79 -28.68
N ARG A 426 45.22 -43.91 -28.13
CA ARG A 426 44.53 -44.97 -28.88
C ARG A 426 43.16 -44.57 -29.46
N GLY A 427 42.58 -43.46 -28.99
CA GLY A 427 41.23 -43.01 -29.35
C GLY A 427 40.10 -43.82 -28.71
N ILE A 428 38.86 -43.35 -28.89
CA ILE A 428 37.63 -43.83 -28.26
C ILE A 428 36.59 -44.09 -29.34
N ALA A 429 35.89 -45.23 -29.25
CA ALA A 429 34.81 -45.58 -30.17
C ALA A 429 33.63 -44.60 -30.03
N GLU A 430 32.98 -44.27 -31.15
CA GLU A 430 31.87 -43.31 -31.20
C GLU A 430 30.72 -43.67 -30.24
N GLN A 431 30.38 -44.96 -30.17
CA GLN A 431 29.36 -45.49 -29.25
C GLN A 431 29.68 -45.30 -27.75
N ASP A 432 30.94 -45.02 -27.41
CA ASP A 432 31.38 -44.84 -26.03
C ASP A 432 31.50 -43.35 -25.64
N HIS A 433 31.36 -42.39 -26.57
CA HIS A 433 31.63 -40.96 -26.32
C HIS A 433 30.83 -40.36 -25.14
N GLU A 434 29.55 -40.70 -24.99
CA GLU A 434 28.78 -40.27 -23.81
C GLU A 434 29.01 -41.16 -22.57
N ARG A 435 29.31 -42.44 -22.80
CA ARG A 435 29.37 -43.47 -21.77
C ARG A 435 30.67 -43.44 -20.97
N ILE A 436 31.76 -42.90 -21.53
CA ILE A 436 33.03 -42.74 -20.81
C ILE A 436 32.93 -41.82 -19.58
N PHE A 437 31.88 -40.99 -19.50
CA PHE A 437 31.61 -40.14 -18.35
C PHE A 437 30.73 -40.81 -17.28
N GLU A 438 30.27 -42.05 -17.51
CA GLU A 438 29.59 -42.86 -16.49
C GLU A 438 30.62 -43.44 -15.50
N LEU A 439 30.18 -43.65 -14.25
CA LEU A 439 31.00 -44.26 -13.21
C LEU A 439 31.39 -45.71 -13.59
N PHE A 440 32.67 -46.06 -13.44
CA PHE A 440 33.25 -47.39 -13.70
C PHE A 440 33.18 -47.86 -15.15
N ARG A 441 32.89 -46.98 -16.10
CA ARG A 441 32.99 -47.28 -17.53
C ARG A 441 34.42 -47.07 -18.02
N ARG A 442 34.88 -48.01 -18.85
CA ARG A 442 36.18 -48.00 -19.52
C ARG A 442 35.97 -48.39 -20.98
N SER A 443 36.54 -47.63 -21.91
CA SER A 443 36.51 -47.98 -23.35
C SER A 443 37.72 -48.88 -23.71
N GLY A 444 37.55 -49.85 -24.61
CA GLY A 444 38.61 -50.71 -25.18
C GLY A 444 39.19 -51.84 -24.29
N GLN A 445 40.25 -52.51 -24.78
CA GLN A 445 40.90 -53.67 -24.13
C GLN A 445 41.45 -53.33 -22.72
N GLN A 446 41.19 -54.20 -21.74
CA GLN A 446 41.36 -53.95 -20.30
C GLN A 446 42.80 -54.15 -19.76
N ASN A 447 43.83 -53.83 -20.54
CA ASN A 447 45.23 -54.15 -20.18
C ASN A 447 45.91 -53.16 -19.21
N GLN A 448 45.18 -52.19 -18.65
CA GLN A 448 45.76 -51.15 -17.77
C GLN A 448 44.98 -50.96 -16.46
N VAL A 449 45.63 -50.47 -15.41
CA VAL A 449 45.04 -50.27 -14.07
C VAL A 449 44.30 -48.94 -13.98
N GLY A 450 43.02 -48.96 -13.60
CA GLY A 450 42.37 -47.83 -12.94
C GLY A 450 40.85 -47.87 -12.92
N GLU A 451 40.29 -47.04 -12.05
CA GLU A 451 38.98 -47.26 -11.42
C GLU A 451 37.79 -46.83 -12.29
N GLY A 452 38.00 -46.05 -13.37
CA GLY A 452 36.90 -45.58 -14.23
C GLY A 452 36.05 -44.46 -13.60
N ILE A 453 36.60 -43.76 -12.61
CA ILE A 453 35.91 -42.68 -11.86
C ILE A 453 36.31 -41.28 -12.40
N GLY A 454 37.53 -41.16 -12.96
CA GLY A 454 38.14 -39.87 -13.27
C GLY A 454 37.31 -38.97 -14.18
N LEU A 455 36.80 -39.49 -15.30
CA LEU A 455 36.01 -38.68 -16.25
C LEU A 455 34.62 -38.30 -15.71
N ALA A 456 34.00 -39.16 -14.91
CA ALA A 456 32.76 -38.82 -14.20
C ALA A 456 32.98 -37.67 -13.20
N HIS A 457 34.12 -37.69 -12.49
CA HIS A 457 34.53 -36.61 -11.59
C HIS A 457 34.80 -35.30 -12.34
N VAL A 458 35.50 -35.37 -13.48
CA VAL A 458 35.71 -34.21 -14.37
C VAL A 458 34.39 -33.61 -14.83
N ARG A 459 33.41 -34.43 -15.27
CA ARG A 459 32.09 -33.94 -15.69
C ARG A 459 31.35 -33.26 -14.55
N SER A 460 31.44 -33.80 -13.33
CA SER A 460 30.84 -33.19 -12.14
C SER A 460 31.50 -31.86 -11.77
N LEU A 461 32.83 -31.79 -11.72
CA LEU A 461 33.56 -30.55 -11.42
C LEU A 461 33.29 -29.46 -12.46
N THR A 462 33.28 -29.82 -13.74
CA THR A 462 33.00 -28.88 -14.84
C THR A 462 31.59 -28.30 -14.73
N ARG A 463 30.60 -29.12 -14.36
CA ARG A 463 29.22 -28.66 -14.11
C ARG A 463 29.12 -27.76 -12.88
N ASN A 464 29.84 -28.06 -11.80
CA ASN A 464 29.88 -27.20 -10.60
C ASN A 464 30.47 -25.82 -10.93
N LEU A 465 31.39 -25.74 -11.90
CA LEU A 465 31.92 -24.48 -12.43
C LEU A 465 30.97 -23.79 -13.43
N GLY A 466 29.76 -24.30 -13.65
CA GLY A 466 28.79 -23.75 -14.60
C GLY A 466 29.13 -24.01 -16.07
N GLY A 467 29.94 -25.04 -16.34
CA GLY A 467 30.38 -25.40 -17.69
C GLY A 467 29.96 -26.79 -18.15
N GLU A 468 30.47 -27.16 -19.32
CA GLU A 468 30.19 -28.41 -20.01
C GLU A 468 31.49 -29.07 -20.48
N ILE A 469 31.56 -30.40 -20.50
CA ILE A 469 32.64 -31.16 -21.14
C ILE A 469 32.06 -32.08 -22.20
N THR A 470 32.70 -32.11 -23.37
CA THR A 470 32.42 -33.01 -24.48
C THR A 470 33.71 -33.67 -24.98
N VAL A 471 33.59 -34.70 -25.82
CA VAL A 471 34.74 -35.40 -26.40
C VAL A 471 34.57 -35.54 -27.91
N ARG A 472 35.66 -35.36 -28.66
CA ARG A 472 35.78 -35.77 -30.07
C ARG A 472 36.92 -36.77 -30.16
N SER A 473 36.67 -37.97 -30.67
CA SER A 473 37.71 -39.00 -30.70
C SER A 473 37.51 -39.99 -31.83
N LYS A 474 38.62 -40.50 -32.38
CA LYS A 474 38.63 -41.54 -33.40
C LYS A 474 39.69 -42.59 -33.06
N ILE A 475 39.31 -43.86 -33.12
CA ILE A 475 40.21 -45.00 -32.87
C ILE A 475 41.46 -44.91 -33.75
N GLY A 476 42.63 -45.07 -33.14
CA GLY A 476 43.95 -45.01 -33.79
C GLY A 476 44.47 -43.58 -34.06
N VAL A 477 43.65 -42.55 -33.87
CA VAL A 477 44.03 -41.15 -34.13
C VAL A 477 44.32 -40.41 -32.83
N GLY A 478 43.41 -40.46 -31.86
CA GLY A 478 43.54 -39.70 -30.61
C GLY A 478 42.20 -39.23 -30.08
N SER A 479 42.21 -38.43 -29.03
CA SER A 479 41.01 -37.86 -28.41
C SER A 479 41.21 -36.38 -28.09
N THR A 480 40.16 -35.59 -28.23
CA THR A 480 40.10 -34.19 -27.84
C THR A 480 38.96 -34.01 -26.86
N PHE A 481 39.29 -33.69 -25.60
CA PHE A 481 38.33 -33.28 -24.59
C PHE A 481 38.13 -31.77 -24.67
N ILE A 482 36.88 -31.32 -24.76
CA ILE A 482 36.53 -29.93 -24.95
C ILE A 482 35.75 -29.48 -23.72
N LEU A 483 36.36 -28.64 -22.89
CA LEU A 483 35.69 -27.98 -21.78
C LEU A 483 35.23 -26.60 -22.22
N ARG A 484 33.96 -26.31 -21.96
CA ARG A 484 33.37 -24.99 -22.15
C ARG A 484 33.01 -24.43 -20.78
N LEU A 485 33.74 -23.41 -20.34
CA LEU A 485 33.64 -22.86 -18.99
C LEU A 485 33.27 -21.38 -19.05
N PRO A 486 32.52 -20.84 -18.06
CA PRO A 486 32.32 -19.41 -17.95
C PRO A 486 33.66 -18.71 -17.69
N ARG A 487 33.85 -17.55 -18.32
CA ARG A 487 35.04 -16.72 -18.11
C ARG A 487 35.08 -16.11 -16.70
N ASP A 488 33.92 -15.97 -16.07
CA ASP A 488 33.77 -15.35 -14.76
C ASP A 488 32.75 -16.11 -13.89
N LEU A 489 33.27 -16.96 -13.01
CA LEU A 489 32.50 -17.79 -12.08
C LEU A 489 31.77 -16.96 -11.01
N SER A 490 32.26 -15.76 -10.67
CA SER A 490 31.67 -14.92 -9.62
C SER A 490 30.21 -14.53 -9.93
N LYS A 491 29.88 -14.44 -11.23
CA LYS A 491 28.53 -14.14 -11.71
C LYS A 491 27.53 -15.28 -11.51
N LEU A 492 28.01 -16.50 -11.29
CA LEU A 492 27.19 -17.69 -11.11
C LEU A 492 27.06 -18.11 -9.64
N VAL A 493 28.08 -17.83 -8.83
CA VAL A 493 28.11 -18.27 -7.42
C VAL A 493 27.28 -17.36 -6.51
N GLY A 494 26.90 -16.16 -6.96
CA GLY A 494 26.09 -15.21 -6.18
C GLY A 494 26.86 -14.69 -4.97
N THR A 495 27.13 -13.38 -4.93
CA THR A 495 27.53 -12.72 -3.68
C THR A 495 26.39 -12.65 -2.70
#